data_AF-A0AAV6IYS0-F1
#
_entry.id   AF-A0AAV6IYS0-F1
#
_cell.length_a   1.000
_cell.length_b   1.000
_cell.length_c   1.000
_cell.angle_alpha   90.00
_cell.angle_beta   90.00
_cell.angle_gamma   90.00
#
_symmetry.space_group_name_H-M   'P 1'
#
loop_
_entity.id
_entity.type
_entity.pdbx_description
1 polymer ?
#
loop_
_entity_poly.entity_id
_entity_poly.type
_entity_poly.pdbx_seq_one_letter_code
_entity_poly.pdbx_strand_id
1 'polypeptide(L)'
;MSQHFIDDSWTLQSRILRFIYVPCPHTKEVLFKDGLDVIKVGIEKIRDSVAYWTASQKREEKFEETVRQLNVTSTKKLGLDCVTRWNSTFLMLQTALLYKDVFIRLSKRDAQYNSLPSEREWGFARDVCQKLKFFFKVTELFSGTKYPTTNQCFPNICEIRLELRDWLHSENQVIREMAKRMVEKFDKYWSVVHGVVGVSAVLDPRYKINVLEFYFKLLFPTSYTEEVDKVRALCYKLLKEYQCPNSMMEGIGDSSSQSSSIDEESLSKYDVYMLRESKRSRTIDTAKLELDHYLSEAALPKSAGFDVLNWWKSHQPKYPILQAMARDLLAIPVSTVASESAFSTSGRLVSPHRSRLHPDTMEALMCAQSWLWAAEMKGNELSILHFSTLVN
;
A
#
# COMPACT_ATOMS: atom_id res chain seq x y z
N MET A 1 9.13 12.90 -3.30
CA MET A 1 8.52 11.64 -2.79
C MET A 1 7.14 11.99 -2.26
N SER A 2 6.12 11.12 -2.37
CA SER A 2 4.82 11.39 -1.72
C SER A 2 4.98 11.19 -0.21
N GLN A 3 4.86 12.24 0.57
CA GLN A 3 4.76 12.16 2.02
C GLN A 3 3.30 11.93 2.40
N HIS A 4 3.10 10.91 3.23
CA HIS A 4 1.81 10.61 3.82
C HIS A 4 1.91 10.93 5.31
N PHE A 5 0.94 11.67 5.83
CA PHE A 5 0.85 12.00 7.24
C PHE A 5 -0.61 12.19 7.62
N ILE A 6 -0.91 11.99 8.90
CA ILE A 6 -2.24 12.29 9.45
C ILE A 6 -2.15 13.68 10.09
N ASP A 7 -3.00 14.59 9.61
CA ASP A 7 -3.04 15.97 10.11
C ASP A 7 -3.77 16.07 11.47
N ASP A 8 -3.78 17.27 12.06
CA ASP A 8 -4.46 17.52 13.35
C ASP A 8 -5.97 17.27 13.29
N SER A 9 -6.55 17.29 12.09
CA SER A 9 -7.96 16.95 11.88
C SER A 9 -8.22 15.43 11.85
N TRP A 10 -7.16 14.61 11.94
CA TRP A 10 -7.17 13.15 11.77
C TRP A 10 -7.54 12.69 10.36
N THR A 11 -7.19 13.51 9.37
CA THR A 11 -7.37 13.15 7.96
C THR A 11 -6.03 12.69 7.38
N LEU A 12 -6.03 11.54 6.69
CA LEU A 12 -4.85 11.11 5.93
C LEU A 12 -4.60 12.09 4.78
N GLN A 13 -3.46 12.74 4.80
CA GLN A 13 -2.98 13.61 3.73
C GLN A 13 -1.91 12.88 2.93
N SER A 14 -2.03 12.91 1.61
CA SER A 14 -0.99 12.48 0.67
C SER A 14 -0.53 13.71 -0.11
N ARG A 15 0.66 14.20 0.19
CA ARG A 15 1.24 15.38 -0.46
C ARG A 15 2.58 15.05 -1.07
N ILE A 16 2.85 15.63 -2.24
CA ILE A 16 4.22 15.64 -2.77
C ILE A 16 4.97 16.71 -1.97
N LEU A 17 6.08 16.31 -1.32
CA LEU A 17 6.96 17.20 -0.58
C LEU A 17 8.37 17.17 -1.16
N ARG A 18 9.12 18.22 -0.80
CA ARG A 18 10.43 18.59 -1.36
C ARG A 18 11.38 17.39 -1.36
N PHE A 19 12.07 17.14 -2.46
CA PHE A 19 12.75 15.86 -2.68
C PHE A 19 13.90 15.61 -1.68
N ILE A 20 13.68 14.69 -0.74
CA ILE A 20 14.72 13.86 -0.16
C ILE A 20 14.44 12.42 -0.60
N TYR A 21 15.43 11.81 -1.25
CA TYR A 21 15.35 10.40 -1.65
C TYR A 21 15.53 9.53 -0.41
N VAL A 22 14.44 8.90 0.02
CA VAL A 22 14.49 7.80 0.98
C VAL A 22 14.31 6.52 0.16
N PRO A 23 15.29 5.61 0.11
CA PRO A 23 15.16 4.36 -0.62
C PRO A 23 14.02 3.55 0.00
N CYS A 24 12.91 3.46 -0.73
CA CYS A 24 11.87 2.50 -0.40
C CYS A 24 12.45 1.10 -0.65
N PRO A 25 12.17 0.07 0.18
CA PRO A 25 12.48 -1.28 -0.22
C PRO A 25 11.80 -1.52 -1.59
N HIS A 26 12.60 -1.69 -2.63
CA HIS A 26 12.17 -1.82 -4.03
C HIS A 26 11.48 -3.17 -4.28
N THR A 27 10.44 -3.53 -3.53
CA THR A 27 10.11 -4.95 -3.32
C THR A 27 8.88 -5.46 -4.03
N LYS A 28 7.84 -4.65 -4.27
CA LYS A 28 6.64 -5.16 -4.96
C LYS A 28 6.92 -5.55 -6.41
N GLU A 29 7.64 -4.73 -7.17
CA GLU A 29 7.95 -5.04 -8.58
C GLU A 29 8.98 -6.17 -8.70
N VAL A 30 9.91 -6.29 -7.74
CA VAL A 30 10.95 -7.31 -7.74
C VAL A 30 10.43 -8.69 -7.32
N LEU A 31 9.43 -8.77 -6.43
CA LEU A 31 8.82 -10.04 -6.03
C LEU A 31 8.20 -10.78 -7.23
N PHE A 32 7.50 -10.05 -8.09
CA PHE A 32 6.75 -10.64 -9.20
C PHE A 32 7.56 -10.76 -10.49
N LYS A 33 8.58 -9.93 -10.71
CA LYS A 33 9.41 -10.00 -11.92
C LYS A 33 10.04 -11.39 -12.08
N ASP A 34 10.65 -11.90 -11.02
CA ASP A 34 11.33 -13.20 -11.06
C ASP A 34 10.33 -14.36 -11.29
N GLY A 35 9.08 -14.20 -10.84
CA GLY A 35 7.98 -15.12 -11.12
C GLY A 35 7.46 -15.02 -12.56
N LEU A 36 7.32 -13.80 -13.10
CA LEU A 36 6.93 -13.55 -14.49
C LEU A 36 7.93 -14.14 -15.49
N ASP A 37 9.22 -14.07 -15.17
CA ASP A 37 10.28 -14.62 -16.03
C ASP A 37 10.13 -16.15 -16.21
N VAL A 38 9.60 -16.86 -15.20
CA VAL A 38 9.35 -18.31 -15.27
C VAL A 38 8.20 -18.65 -16.21
N ILE A 39 7.12 -17.86 -16.19
CA ILE A 39 5.92 -18.13 -16.99
C ILE A 39 5.99 -17.57 -18.41
N LYS A 40 7.00 -16.74 -18.71
CA LYS A 40 7.14 -15.99 -19.97
C LYS A 40 6.94 -16.86 -21.21
N VAL A 41 7.60 -18.02 -21.25
CA VAL A 41 7.51 -18.96 -22.38
C VAL A 41 6.09 -19.51 -22.53
N GLY A 42 5.43 -19.85 -21.42
CA GLY A 42 4.08 -20.42 -21.45
C GLY A 42 2.98 -19.44 -21.88
N ILE A 43 3.23 -18.13 -21.79
CA ILE A 43 2.29 -17.09 -22.24
C ILE A 43 2.74 -16.37 -23.52
N GLU A 44 3.87 -16.76 -24.11
CA GLU A 44 4.50 -16.06 -25.24
C GLU A 44 3.57 -15.98 -26.45
N LYS A 45 2.94 -17.10 -26.84
CA LYS A 45 1.99 -17.10 -27.98
C LYS A 45 0.79 -16.19 -27.77
N ILE A 46 0.29 -16.05 -26.54
CA ILE A 46 -0.81 -15.13 -26.23
C ILE A 46 -0.31 -13.70 -26.38
N ARG A 47 0.85 -13.39 -25.81
CA ARG A 47 1.49 -12.08 -25.94
C ARG A 47 1.73 -11.71 -27.42
N ASP A 48 2.27 -12.62 -28.20
CA ASP A 48 2.52 -12.43 -29.64
C ASP A 48 1.23 -12.21 -30.41
N SER A 49 0.17 -12.94 -30.06
CA SER A 49 -1.15 -12.76 -30.66
C SER A 49 -1.75 -11.39 -30.33
N VAL A 50 -1.64 -10.98 -29.08
CA VAL A 50 -2.05 -9.63 -28.66
C VAL A 50 -1.25 -8.57 -29.40
N ALA A 51 0.07 -8.70 -29.44
CA ALA A 51 0.96 -7.78 -30.16
C ALA A 51 0.61 -7.72 -31.65
N TYR A 52 0.37 -8.86 -32.29
CA TYR A 52 0.02 -8.94 -33.71
C TYR A 52 -1.25 -8.15 -34.02
N TRP A 53 -2.31 -8.36 -33.24
CA TRP A 53 -3.64 -7.76 -33.48
C TRP A 53 -3.74 -6.30 -33.00
N THR A 54 -2.82 -5.83 -32.16
CA THR A 54 -2.72 -4.43 -31.71
C THR A 54 -1.61 -3.64 -32.42
N ALA A 55 -0.87 -4.26 -33.35
CA ALA A 55 0.27 -3.61 -34.02
C ALA A 55 -0.12 -2.48 -34.99
N SER A 56 -1.36 -2.45 -35.47
CA SER A 56 -1.81 -1.44 -36.43
C SER A 56 -3.32 -1.23 -36.36
N GLN A 57 -3.76 -0.01 -36.68
CA GLN A 57 -5.17 0.36 -36.74
C GLN A 57 -6.01 -0.61 -37.58
N LYS A 58 -5.52 -1.00 -38.76
CA LYS A 58 -6.21 -1.96 -39.65
C LYS A 58 -6.44 -3.33 -39.01
N ARG A 59 -5.49 -3.80 -38.20
CA ARG A 59 -5.61 -5.09 -37.50
C ARG A 59 -6.56 -4.98 -36.31
N GLU A 60 -6.52 -3.86 -35.58
CA GLU A 60 -7.46 -3.58 -34.50
C GLU A 60 -8.90 -3.54 -35.02
N GLU A 61 -9.15 -2.84 -36.13
CA GLU A 61 -10.47 -2.78 -36.76
C GLU A 61 -10.98 -4.17 -37.18
N LYS A 62 -10.11 -4.99 -37.79
CA LYS A 62 -10.43 -6.39 -38.15
C LYS A 62 -10.73 -7.26 -36.94
N PHE A 63 -10.02 -7.03 -35.83
CA PHE A 63 -10.27 -7.70 -34.56
C PHE A 63 -11.63 -7.29 -33.99
N GLU A 64 -11.91 -5.99 -33.89
CA GLU A 64 -13.18 -5.44 -33.39
C GLU A 64 -14.38 -5.85 -34.25
N GLU A 65 -14.21 -5.93 -35.57
CA GLU A 65 -15.25 -6.45 -36.48
C GLU A 65 -15.54 -7.93 -36.17
N THR A 66 -14.50 -8.73 -35.94
CA THR A 66 -14.67 -10.16 -35.62
C THR A 66 -15.28 -10.37 -34.23
N VAL A 67 -14.94 -9.51 -33.26
CA VAL A 67 -15.60 -9.43 -31.94
C VAL A 67 -17.11 -9.21 -32.11
N ARG A 68 -17.50 -8.23 -32.94
CA ARG A 68 -18.92 -7.94 -33.27
C ARG A 68 -19.60 -9.12 -33.95
N GLN A 69 -18.94 -9.75 -34.93
CA GLN A 69 -19.49 -10.92 -35.65
C GLN A 69 -19.66 -12.17 -34.77
N LEU A 70 -18.97 -12.26 -33.65
CA LEU A 70 -19.09 -13.35 -32.68
C LEU A 70 -19.97 -12.99 -31.47
N ASN A 71 -20.57 -11.79 -31.46
CA ASN A 71 -21.41 -11.29 -30.37
C ASN A 71 -20.74 -11.40 -28.99
N VAL A 72 -19.42 -11.16 -28.92
CA VAL A 72 -18.71 -11.16 -27.64
C VAL A 72 -19.15 -9.92 -26.84
N THR A 73 -19.65 -10.14 -25.62
CA THR A 73 -20.26 -9.10 -24.77
C THR A 73 -19.25 -8.16 -24.09
N SER A 74 -17.96 -8.51 -24.12
CA SER A 74 -16.89 -7.72 -23.51
C SER A 74 -16.59 -6.45 -24.29
N THR A 75 -16.56 -5.30 -23.60
CA THR A 75 -16.15 -3.98 -24.13
C THR A 75 -14.67 -3.67 -23.89
N LYS A 76 -13.91 -4.58 -23.25
CA LYS A 76 -12.50 -4.35 -22.91
C LYS A 76 -11.62 -4.34 -24.17
N LYS A 77 -10.83 -3.29 -24.34
CA LYS A 77 -9.83 -3.25 -25.42
C LYS A 77 -8.69 -4.23 -25.15
N LEU A 78 -8.24 -4.89 -26.20
CA LEU A 78 -7.03 -5.70 -26.16
C LEU A 78 -5.81 -4.78 -25.98
N GLY A 79 -4.89 -5.16 -25.11
CA GLY A 79 -3.70 -4.35 -24.83
C GLY A 79 -2.50 -5.22 -24.51
N LEU A 80 -1.37 -4.90 -25.12
CA LEU A 80 -0.10 -5.57 -24.86
C LEU A 80 0.42 -5.19 -23.46
N ASP A 81 0.95 -6.18 -22.74
CA ASP A 81 1.48 -5.97 -21.41
C ASP A 81 2.86 -5.29 -21.41
N CYS A 82 3.13 -4.59 -20.32
CA CYS A 82 4.47 -4.16 -19.94
C CYS A 82 5.15 -5.31 -19.19
N VAL A 83 6.19 -5.90 -19.79
CA VAL A 83 6.87 -7.12 -19.29
C VAL A 83 7.35 -7.00 -17.84
N THR A 84 7.65 -5.78 -17.40
CA THR A 84 8.15 -5.50 -16.05
C THR A 84 7.02 -5.29 -15.02
N ARG A 85 5.75 -5.30 -15.45
CA ARG A 85 4.58 -5.00 -14.60
C ARG A 85 3.54 -6.10 -14.70
N TRP A 86 3.52 -6.98 -13.70
CA TRP A 86 2.59 -8.12 -13.63
C TRP A 86 1.10 -7.73 -13.66
N ASN A 87 0.72 -6.55 -13.14
CA ASN A 87 -0.65 -6.04 -13.26
C ASN A 87 -1.08 -5.94 -14.73
N SER A 88 -0.17 -5.48 -15.60
CA SER A 88 -0.45 -5.40 -17.03
C SER A 88 -0.47 -6.77 -17.70
N THR A 89 0.40 -7.70 -17.29
CA THR A 89 0.37 -9.09 -17.76
C THR A 89 -0.95 -9.77 -17.37
N PHE A 90 -1.41 -9.60 -16.13
CA PHE A 90 -2.71 -10.09 -15.69
C PHE A 90 -3.86 -9.51 -16.52
N LEU A 91 -3.89 -8.18 -16.73
CA LEU A 91 -4.93 -7.53 -17.52
C LEU A 91 -4.92 -7.99 -18.98
N MET A 92 -3.75 -8.18 -19.57
CA MET A 92 -3.59 -8.75 -20.92
C MET A 92 -4.16 -10.16 -20.98
N LEU A 93 -3.74 -11.06 -20.08
CA LEU A 93 -4.22 -12.45 -20.06
C LEU A 93 -5.72 -12.52 -19.82
N GLN A 94 -6.24 -11.77 -18.82
CA GLN A 94 -7.66 -11.72 -18.53
C GLN A 94 -8.47 -11.28 -19.75
N THR A 95 -8.00 -10.27 -20.47
CA THR A 95 -8.71 -9.75 -21.65
C THR A 95 -8.58 -10.71 -22.83
N ALA A 96 -7.39 -11.24 -23.11
CA ALA A 96 -7.17 -12.18 -24.19
C ALA A 96 -8.01 -13.46 -24.04
N LEU A 97 -8.18 -13.96 -22.81
CA LEU A 97 -9.01 -15.12 -22.51
C LEU A 97 -10.49 -14.92 -22.88
N LEU A 98 -11.02 -13.71 -22.77
CA LEU A 98 -12.40 -13.38 -23.19
C LEU A 98 -12.57 -13.44 -24.71
N TYR A 99 -11.47 -13.28 -25.46
CA TYR A 99 -11.47 -13.23 -26.92
C TYR A 99 -10.88 -14.48 -27.57
N LYS A 100 -10.76 -15.60 -26.84
CA LYS A 100 -10.19 -16.86 -27.35
C LYS A 100 -10.78 -17.26 -28.71
N ASP A 101 -12.11 -17.26 -28.84
CA ASP A 101 -12.80 -17.65 -30.08
C ASP A 101 -12.58 -16.65 -31.23
N VAL A 102 -12.34 -15.37 -30.91
CA VAL A 102 -11.98 -14.33 -31.88
C VAL A 102 -10.61 -14.64 -32.49
N PHE A 103 -9.61 -14.98 -31.66
CA PHE A 103 -8.29 -15.37 -32.17
C PHE A 103 -8.39 -16.61 -33.07
N ILE A 104 -9.18 -17.62 -32.71
CA ILE A 104 -9.39 -18.82 -33.52
C ILE A 104 -10.07 -18.50 -34.86
N ARG A 105 -11.03 -17.56 -34.88
CA ARG A 105 -11.68 -17.14 -36.13
C ARG A 105 -10.74 -16.34 -37.02
N LEU A 106 -9.89 -15.51 -36.43
CA LEU A 106 -8.94 -14.67 -37.14
C LEU A 106 -7.78 -15.45 -37.77
N SER A 107 -7.32 -16.55 -37.15
CA SER A 107 -6.29 -17.43 -37.75
C SER A 107 -6.72 -18.04 -39.08
N LYS A 108 -8.02 -18.24 -39.28
CA LYS A 108 -8.58 -18.72 -40.55
C LYS A 108 -8.69 -17.62 -41.61
N ARG A 109 -8.61 -16.35 -41.22
CA ARG A 109 -8.85 -15.17 -42.08
C ARG A 109 -7.60 -14.36 -42.38
N ASP A 110 -6.48 -14.72 -41.79
CA ASP A 110 -5.23 -13.96 -41.92
C ASP A 110 -4.04 -14.91 -41.94
N ALA A 111 -3.53 -15.20 -43.13
CA ALA A 111 -2.42 -16.13 -43.33
C ALA A 111 -1.10 -15.63 -42.70
N GLN A 112 -0.99 -14.35 -42.35
CA GLN A 112 0.19 -13.81 -41.68
C GLN A 112 0.14 -14.00 -40.15
N TYR A 113 -1.02 -14.40 -39.59
CA TYR A 113 -1.19 -14.64 -38.15
C TYR A 113 -0.80 -16.08 -37.78
N ASN A 114 0.47 -16.24 -37.39
CA ASN A 114 1.10 -17.54 -37.09
C ASN A 114 1.34 -17.80 -35.60
N SER A 115 0.80 -16.95 -34.72
CA SER A 115 1.02 -17.02 -33.27
C SER A 115 -0.18 -17.54 -32.49
N LEU A 116 -1.17 -18.16 -33.16
CA LEU A 116 -2.36 -18.70 -32.49
C LEU A 116 -1.96 -19.64 -31.34
N PRO A 117 -2.39 -19.36 -30.09
CA PRO A 117 -2.09 -20.23 -28.96
C PRO A 117 -2.86 -21.55 -29.08
N SER A 118 -2.18 -22.62 -28.70
CA SER A 118 -2.75 -23.97 -28.56
C SER A 118 -3.68 -24.08 -27.36
N GLU A 119 -4.51 -25.12 -27.31
CA GLU A 119 -5.37 -25.41 -26.15
C GLU A 119 -4.58 -25.55 -24.85
N ARG A 120 -3.36 -26.09 -24.91
CA ARG A 120 -2.47 -26.22 -23.75
C ARG A 120 -2.02 -24.84 -23.24
N GLU A 121 -1.65 -23.94 -24.14
CA GLU A 121 -1.25 -22.57 -23.78
C GLU A 121 -2.42 -21.74 -23.26
N TRP A 122 -3.62 -21.90 -23.84
CA TRP A 122 -4.84 -21.30 -23.30
C TRP A 122 -5.20 -21.82 -21.90
N GLY A 123 -5.01 -23.12 -21.66
CA GLY A 123 -5.17 -23.73 -20.35
C GLY A 123 -4.18 -23.14 -19.34
N PHE A 124 -2.88 -23.13 -19.68
CA PHE A 124 -1.84 -22.57 -18.83
C PHE A 124 -2.08 -21.09 -18.49
N ALA A 125 -2.45 -20.28 -19.48
CA ALA A 125 -2.75 -18.87 -19.28
C ALA A 125 -3.97 -18.63 -18.38
N ARG A 126 -4.97 -19.53 -18.42
CA ARG A 126 -6.11 -19.49 -17.51
C ARG A 126 -5.67 -19.75 -16.08
N ASP A 127 -4.83 -20.76 -15.85
CA ASP A 127 -4.30 -21.10 -14.53
C ASP A 127 -3.50 -19.93 -13.96
N VAL A 128 -2.56 -19.40 -14.74
CA VAL A 128 -1.77 -18.21 -14.38
C VAL A 128 -2.67 -17.01 -14.12
N CYS A 129 -3.67 -16.75 -14.97
CA CYS A 129 -4.59 -15.63 -14.78
C CYS A 129 -5.39 -15.75 -13.47
N GLN A 130 -5.84 -16.95 -13.11
CA GLN A 130 -6.53 -17.19 -11.83
C GLN A 130 -5.61 -16.91 -10.64
N LYS A 131 -4.38 -17.41 -10.72
CA LYS A 131 -3.33 -17.18 -9.73
C LYS A 131 -3.01 -15.69 -9.54
N LEU A 132 -2.77 -14.96 -10.64
CA LEU A 132 -2.47 -13.52 -10.59
C LEU A 132 -3.66 -12.65 -10.16
N LYS A 133 -4.91 -13.13 -10.32
CA LYS A 133 -6.12 -12.39 -9.93
C LYS A 133 -6.14 -12.04 -8.44
N PHE A 134 -5.69 -12.95 -7.59
CA PHE A 134 -5.62 -12.72 -6.15
C PHE A 134 -4.66 -11.55 -5.84
N PHE A 135 -3.46 -11.62 -6.40
CA PHE A 135 -2.46 -10.57 -6.26
C PHE A 135 -2.96 -9.23 -6.76
N PHE A 136 -3.67 -9.21 -7.90
CA PHE A 136 -4.24 -7.99 -8.50
C PHE A 136 -5.12 -7.27 -7.50
N LYS A 137 -6.05 -8.00 -6.86
CA LYS A 137 -6.94 -7.45 -5.83
C LYS A 137 -6.17 -6.90 -4.63
N VAL A 138 -5.19 -7.65 -4.11
CA VAL A 138 -4.38 -7.21 -2.97
C VAL A 138 -3.60 -5.93 -3.31
N THR A 139 -3.10 -5.83 -4.54
CA THR A 139 -2.33 -4.67 -4.98
C THR A 139 -3.20 -3.45 -5.22
N GLU A 140 -4.41 -3.61 -5.75
CA GLU A 140 -5.39 -2.52 -5.81
C GLU A 140 -5.71 -1.99 -4.40
N LEU A 141 -5.87 -2.88 -3.42
CA LEU A 141 -6.08 -2.50 -2.02
C LEU A 141 -4.88 -1.71 -1.46
N PHE A 142 -3.65 -2.18 -1.69
CA PHE A 142 -2.45 -1.47 -1.21
C PHE A 142 -2.16 -0.16 -1.95
N SER A 143 -2.77 0.03 -3.12
CA SER A 143 -2.63 1.25 -3.91
C SER A 143 -3.60 2.36 -3.47
N GLY A 144 -4.44 2.12 -2.46
CA GLY A 144 -5.32 3.10 -1.88
C GLY A 144 -4.56 4.29 -1.27
N THR A 145 -5.01 5.50 -1.59
CA THR A 145 -4.43 6.75 -1.06
C THR A 145 -5.39 7.53 -0.16
N LYS A 146 -6.67 7.10 -0.08
CA LYS A 146 -7.74 7.78 0.66
C LYS A 146 -8.02 7.17 2.03
N TYR A 147 -7.30 6.12 2.40
CA TYR A 147 -7.45 5.42 3.68
C TYR A 147 -6.10 4.84 4.11
N PRO A 148 -5.86 4.67 5.43
CA PRO A 148 -4.69 3.98 5.94
C PRO A 148 -4.60 2.55 5.38
N THR A 149 -3.48 2.23 4.74
CA THR A 149 -3.24 0.91 4.12
C THR A 149 -2.45 -0.02 5.04
N THR A 150 -1.62 0.52 5.93
CA THR A 150 -0.66 -0.28 6.73
C THR A 150 -1.30 -1.13 7.83
N ASN A 151 -2.39 -0.66 8.46
CA ASN A 151 -3.15 -1.53 9.38
C ASN A 151 -3.83 -2.70 8.68
N GLN A 152 -4.21 -2.54 7.41
CA GLN A 152 -4.95 -3.55 6.66
C GLN A 152 -4.05 -4.51 5.86
N CYS A 153 -2.75 -4.23 5.78
CA CYS A 153 -1.88 -5.00 4.90
C CYS A 153 -1.41 -6.32 5.52
N PHE A 154 -1.29 -6.41 6.85
CA PHE A 154 -0.81 -7.64 7.49
C PHE A 154 -1.64 -8.88 7.08
N PRO A 155 -2.98 -8.90 7.19
CA PRO A 155 -3.78 -10.04 6.70
C PRO A 155 -3.48 -10.40 5.25
N ASN A 156 -3.49 -9.40 4.37
CA ASN A 156 -3.30 -9.61 2.94
C ASN A 156 -1.89 -10.13 2.59
N ILE A 157 -0.86 -9.70 3.31
CA ILE A 157 0.51 -10.20 3.14
C ILE A 157 0.62 -11.65 3.64
N CYS A 158 -0.06 -12.00 4.73
CA CYS A 158 -0.13 -13.38 5.20
C CYS A 158 -0.89 -14.28 4.21
N GLU A 159 -2.02 -13.83 3.66
CA GLU A 159 -2.76 -14.55 2.61
C GLU A 159 -1.90 -14.77 1.36
N ILE A 160 -1.10 -13.79 0.94
CA ILE A 160 -0.11 -13.96 -0.14
C ILE A 160 0.83 -15.13 0.18
N ARG A 161 1.35 -15.21 1.40
CA ARG A 161 2.29 -16.27 1.78
C ARG A 161 1.63 -17.64 1.82
N LEU A 162 0.36 -17.72 2.22
CA LEU A 162 -0.44 -18.95 2.22
C LEU A 162 -0.71 -19.41 0.78
N GLU A 163 -1.16 -18.51 -0.10
CA GLU A 163 -1.35 -18.80 -1.52
C GLU A 163 -0.07 -19.31 -2.17
N LEU A 164 1.06 -18.63 -1.93
CA LEU A 164 2.35 -19.08 -2.47
C LEU A 164 2.75 -20.47 -1.95
N ARG A 165 2.44 -20.79 -0.68
CA ARG A 165 2.68 -22.12 -0.12
C ARG A 165 1.85 -23.18 -0.87
N ASP A 166 0.59 -22.90 -1.16
CA ASP A 166 -0.27 -23.81 -1.91
C ASP A 166 0.24 -24.01 -3.33
N TRP A 167 0.79 -22.96 -3.95
CA TRP A 167 1.34 -23.05 -5.31
C TRP A 167 2.63 -23.87 -5.39
N LEU A 168 3.40 -23.99 -4.30
CA LEU A 168 4.54 -24.91 -4.23
C LEU A 168 4.11 -26.37 -4.43
N HIS A 169 2.85 -26.70 -4.15
CA HIS A 169 2.26 -28.03 -4.33
C HIS A 169 1.42 -28.14 -5.61
N SER A 170 1.46 -27.14 -6.50
CA SER A 170 0.74 -27.19 -7.79
C SER A 170 1.18 -28.39 -8.62
N GLU A 171 0.27 -29.03 -9.37
CA GLU A 171 0.62 -30.08 -10.32
C GLU A 171 1.48 -29.55 -11.50
N ASN A 172 1.34 -28.26 -11.82
CA ASN A 172 2.07 -27.61 -12.88
C ASN A 172 3.48 -27.22 -12.43
N GLN A 173 4.49 -27.84 -13.05
CA GLN A 173 5.91 -27.59 -12.72
C GLN A 173 6.31 -26.12 -12.87
N VAL A 174 5.80 -25.42 -13.87
CA VAL A 174 6.10 -24.01 -14.11
C VAL A 174 5.53 -23.13 -13.00
N ILE A 175 4.33 -23.46 -12.51
CA ILE A 175 3.70 -22.75 -11.38
C ILE A 175 4.46 -23.03 -10.07
N ARG A 176 4.91 -24.27 -9.84
CA ARG A 176 5.75 -24.59 -8.67
C ARG A 176 7.06 -23.80 -8.68
N GLU A 177 7.73 -23.73 -9.83
CA GLU A 177 8.98 -22.98 -9.97
C GLU A 177 8.76 -21.48 -9.80
N MET A 178 7.66 -20.92 -10.35
CA MET A 178 7.26 -19.54 -10.11
C MET A 178 7.05 -19.29 -8.61
N ALA A 179 6.31 -20.15 -7.92
CA ALA A 179 6.06 -20.04 -6.48
C ALA A 179 7.36 -20.08 -5.67
N LYS A 180 8.29 -20.98 -6.01
CA LYS A 180 9.59 -21.08 -5.33
C LYS A 180 10.35 -19.75 -5.37
N ARG A 181 10.50 -19.16 -6.56
CA ARG A 181 11.20 -17.88 -6.72
C ARG A 181 10.50 -16.74 -5.98
N MET A 182 9.17 -16.73 -6.00
CA MET A 182 8.38 -15.71 -5.30
C MET A 182 8.50 -15.87 -3.77
N VAL A 183 8.49 -17.09 -3.23
CA VAL A 183 8.67 -17.35 -1.79
C VAL A 183 10.04 -16.88 -1.32
N GLU A 184 11.12 -17.20 -2.05
CA GLU A 184 12.47 -16.77 -1.70
C GLU A 184 12.60 -15.24 -1.60
N LYS A 185 11.90 -14.50 -2.46
CA LYS A 185 11.85 -13.03 -2.42
C LYS A 185 10.93 -12.52 -1.33
N PHE A 186 9.79 -13.18 -1.14
CA PHE A 186 8.84 -12.84 -0.08
C PHE A 186 9.53 -12.92 1.28
N ASP A 187 10.22 -14.03 1.57
CA ASP A 187 10.83 -14.26 2.89
C ASP A 187 11.92 -13.21 3.19
N LYS A 188 12.68 -12.75 2.17
CA LYS A 188 13.64 -11.63 2.28
C LYS A 188 12.96 -10.29 2.59
N TYR A 189 11.77 -10.04 2.05
CA TYR A 189 11.01 -8.82 2.33
C TYR A 189 10.35 -8.90 3.71
N TRP A 190 9.75 -10.04 4.01
CA TRP A 190 9.05 -10.30 5.25
C TRP A 190 9.97 -10.12 6.46
N SER A 191 11.20 -10.62 6.40
CA SER A 191 12.19 -10.49 7.49
C SER A 191 12.49 -9.04 7.89
N VAL A 192 12.30 -8.07 6.99
CA VAL A 192 12.53 -6.64 7.26
C VAL A 192 11.25 -5.94 7.74
N VAL A 193 10.10 -6.27 7.17
CA VAL A 193 8.88 -5.45 7.28
C VAL A 193 7.84 -6.01 8.24
N HIS A 194 7.91 -7.30 8.59
CA HIS A 194 6.90 -7.99 9.42
C HIS A 194 6.64 -7.31 10.77
N GLY A 195 7.68 -6.74 11.40
CA GLY A 195 7.55 -6.05 12.69
C GLY A 195 6.64 -4.83 12.62
N VAL A 196 6.96 -3.86 11.75
CA VAL A 196 6.21 -2.59 11.63
C VAL A 196 4.78 -2.83 11.15
N VAL A 197 4.60 -3.74 10.18
CA VAL A 197 3.28 -4.10 9.67
C VAL A 197 2.47 -4.86 10.72
N GLY A 198 3.11 -5.71 11.52
CA GLY A 198 2.49 -6.38 12.66
C GLY A 198 2.01 -5.38 13.73
N VAL A 199 2.85 -4.42 14.13
CA VAL A 199 2.48 -3.37 15.09
C VAL A 199 1.30 -2.55 14.57
N SER A 200 1.34 -2.16 13.29
CA SER A 200 0.26 -1.38 12.66
C SER A 200 -1.07 -2.14 12.62
N ALA A 201 -1.03 -3.47 12.43
CA ALA A 201 -2.22 -4.31 12.50
C ALA A 201 -2.76 -4.44 13.94
N VAL A 202 -1.87 -4.49 14.94
CA VAL A 202 -2.26 -4.48 16.36
C VAL A 202 -2.96 -3.18 16.74
N LEU A 203 -2.53 -2.05 16.18
CA LEU A 203 -3.16 -0.75 16.37
C LEU A 203 -4.51 -0.58 15.64
N ASP A 204 -4.97 -1.58 14.88
CA ASP A 204 -6.36 -1.61 14.43
C ASP A 204 -7.23 -2.26 15.52
N PRO A 205 -8.21 -1.52 16.10
CA PRO A 205 -9.04 -2.03 17.19
C PRO A 205 -9.95 -3.21 16.76
N ARG A 206 -10.10 -3.47 15.45
CA ARG A 206 -10.82 -4.64 14.92
C ARG A 206 -9.95 -5.89 14.84
N TYR A 207 -8.63 -5.73 14.90
CA TYR A 207 -7.67 -6.82 14.74
C TYR A 207 -6.95 -7.14 16.05
N LYS A 208 -6.30 -6.14 16.67
CA LYS A 208 -5.45 -6.30 17.86
C LYS A 208 -4.45 -7.45 17.70
N ILE A 209 -4.05 -8.11 18.79
CA ILE A 209 -3.16 -9.29 18.75
C ILE A 209 -3.81 -10.50 18.06
N ASN A 210 -5.15 -10.59 18.08
CA ASN A 210 -5.89 -11.74 17.56
C ASN A 210 -5.58 -12.02 16.08
N VAL A 211 -5.35 -10.98 15.27
CA VAL A 211 -4.98 -11.16 13.86
C VAL A 211 -3.60 -11.81 13.70
N LEU A 212 -2.64 -11.46 14.58
CA LEU A 212 -1.31 -12.06 14.56
C LEU A 212 -1.40 -13.52 14.97
N GLU A 213 -2.12 -13.80 16.05
CA GLU A 213 -2.31 -15.18 16.53
C GLU A 213 -2.95 -16.06 15.46
N PHE A 214 -3.98 -15.57 14.78
CA PHE A 214 -4.64 -16.32 13.72
C PHE A 214 -3.68 -16.65 12.57
N TYR A 215 -3.02 -15.64 11.99
CA TYR A 215 -2.16 -15.86 10.83
C TYR A 215 -0.84 -16.56 11.17
N PHE A 216 -0.21 -16.27 12.31
CA PHE A 216 1.00 -16.96 12.72
C PHE A 216 0.75 -18.43 13.07
N LYS A 217 -0.44 -18.79 13.60
CA LYS A 217 -0.81 -20.21 13.73
C LYS A 217 -0.85 -20.94 12.38
N LEU A 218 -1.30 -20.26 11.31
CA LEU A 218 -1.36 -20.84 9.96
C LEU A 218 0.02 -20.90 9.27
N LEU A 219 0.85 -19.88 9.48
CA LEU A 219 2.16 -19.73 8.85
C LEU A 219 3.27 -20.50 9.58
N PHE A 220 3.26 -20.46 10.91
CA PHE A 220 4.30 -21.02 11.79
C PHE A 220 3.68 -21.86 12.92
N PRO A 221 3.05 -23.01 12.63
CA PRO A 221 2.29 -23.77 13.63
C PRO A 221 3.08 -24.15 14.88
N THR A 222 4.41 -24.30 14.77
CA THR A 222 5.30 -24.71 15.85
C THR A 222 5.91 -23.57 16.65
N SER A 223 5.94 -22.35 16.11
CA SER A 223 6.63 -21.18 16.72
C SER A 223 5.77 -19.91 16.74
N TYR A 224 4.45 -20.03 16.53
CA TYR A 224 3.56 -18.87 16.43
C TYR A 224 3.56 -17.99 17.68
N THR A 225 3.69 -18.57 18.88
CA THR A 225 3.73 -17.82 20.15
C THR A 225 4.94 -16.90 20.19
N GLU A 226 6.11 -17.42 19.79
CA GLU A 226 7.35 -16.66 19.74
C GLU A 226 7.26 -15.50 18.74
N GLU A 227 6.64 -15.72 17.58
CA GLU A 227 6.43 -14.67 16.57
C GLU A 227 5.45 -13.58 17.06
N VAL A 228 4.37 -13.95 17.75
CA VAL A 228 3.46 -12.99 18.39
C VAL A 228 4.19 -12.18 19.46
N ASP A 229 4.99 -12.84 20.30
CA ASP A 229 5.74 -12.20 21.37
C ASP A 229 6.81 -11.24 20.85
N LYS A 230 7.45 -11.54 19.71
CA LYS A 230 8.37 -10.62 19.03
C LYS A 230 7.67 -9.31 18.63
N VAL A 231 6.48 -9.40 18.03
CA VAL A 231 5.70 -8.20 17.65
C VAL A 231 5.21 -7.45 18.89
N ARG A 232 4.75 -8.18 19.92
CA ARG A 232 4.35 -7.58 21.20
C ARG A 232 5.51 -6.85 21.89
N ALA A 233 6.69 -7.44 21.92
CA ALA A 233 7.90 -6.81 22.44
C ALA A 233 8.28 -5.56 21.65
N LEU A 234 8.10 -5.58 20.33
CA LEU A 234 8.30 -4.40 19.48
C LEU A 234 7.28 -3.29 19.79
N CYS A 235 6.00 -3.63 20.05
CA CYS A 235 5.01 -2.65 20.51
C CYS A 235 5.48 -1.95 21.80
N TYR A 236 5.90 -2.70 22.83
CA TYR A 236 6.39 -2.09 24.07
C TYR A 236 7.64 -1.23 23.86
N LYS A 237 8.57 -1.68 23.02
CA LYS A 237 9.79 -0.93 22.70
C LYS A 237 9.45 0.43 22.08
N LEU A 238 8.59 0.44 21.05
CA LEU A 238 8.15 1.68 20.41
C LEU A 238 7.43 2.57 21.41
N LEU A 239 6.53 2.01 22.22
CA LEU A 239 5.75 2.79 23.18
C LEU A 239 6.63 3.53 24.21
N LYS A 240 7.73 2.89 24.64
CA LYS A 240 8.76 3.52 25.49
C LYS A 240 9.48 4.68 24.79
N GLU A 241 9.70 4.60 23.48
CA GLU A 241 10.28 5.70 22.70
C GLU A 241 9.33 6.91 22.65
N TYR A 242 8.02 6.69 22.50
CA TYR A 242 7.03 7.77 22.52
C TYR A 242 6.81 8.38 23.92
N GLN A 243 7.07 7.62 24.98
CA GLN A 243 7.02 8.15 26.35
C GLN A 243 8.16 9.10 26.71
N CYS A 244 9.29 9.02 26.00
CA CYS A 244 10.45 9.84 26.25
C CYS A 244 10.48 10.94 25.18
N PRO A 245 9.95 12.14 25.45
CA PRO A 245 10.05 13.22 24.48
C PRO A 245 11.54 13.53 24.32
N ASN A 246 12.02 13.42 23.08
CA ASN A 246 13.40 13.68 22.66
C ASN A 246 14.14 14.72 23.52
N SER A 247 15.26 14.27 24.12
CA SER A 247 16.41 15.10 24.48
C SER A 247 17.18 15.61 23.24
N MET A 248 16.47 16.00 22.16
CA MET A 248 17.06 16.41 20.88
C MET A 248 16.38 17.63 20.25
N MET A 249 15.93 18.57 21.06
CA MET A 249 15.58 19.94 20.61
C MET A 249 16.04 21.01 21.62
N GLU A 250 17.22 20.83 22.22
CA GLU A 250 17.94 21.93 22.88
C GLU A 250 19.27 22.12 22.17
N GLY A 251 19.26 23.02 21.19
CA GLY A 251 20.42 23.35 20.38
C GLY A 251 20.20 24.67 19.68
N ILE A 252 20.61 25.74 20.38
CA ILE A 252 20.83 27.14 19.93
C ILE A 252 19.61 28.06 20.10
N GLY A 253 19.66 28.84 21.18
CA GLY A 253 18.78 29.97 21.47
C GLY A 253 18.96 30.47 22.90
N ASP A 254 20.08 31.16 23.14
CA ASP A 254 20.40 31.81 24.41
C ASP A 254 19.34 32.88 24.79
N SER A 255 19.05 32.95 26.09
CA SER A 255 18.40 34.07 26.80
C SER A 255 16.92 34.39 26.54
N SER A 256 16.03 33.85 27.39
CA SER A 256 15.27 34.62 28.40
C SER A 256 14.25 33.74 29.11
N SER A 257 14.40 33.62 30.42
CA SER A 257 13.43 33.00 31.32
C SER A 257 12.14 33.82 31.35
N GLN A 258 11.15 33.41 30.56
CA GLN A 258 9.75 33.72 30.80
C GLN A 258 9.05 32.43 31.25
N SER A 259 9.00 32.26 32.57
CA SER A 259 8.03 31.38 33.21
C SER A 259 6.64 31.84 32.81
N SER A 260 5.93 31.06 32.00
CA SER A 260 4.49 31.21 31.84
C SER A 260 3.85 30.89 33.19
N SER A 261 3.52 31.93 33.94
CA SER A 261 2.70 31.86 35.14
C SER A 261 1.33 31.31 34.76
N ILE A 262 1.14 30.00 34.97
CA ILE A 262 -0.19 29.46 35.19
C ILE A 262 -0.57 29.97 36.58
N ASP A 263 -1.66 30.72 36.68
CA ASP A 263 -2.19 31.24 37.95
C ASP A 263 -2.42 30.08 38.93
N GLU A 264 -1.45 29.85 39.83
CA GLU A 264 -1.52 28.86 40.91
C GLU A 264 -2.61 29.18 41.95
N GLU A 265 -3.23 30.36 41.87
CA GLU A 265 -4.28 30.81 42.80
C GLU A 265 -5.69 30.24 42.52
N SER A 266 -5.92 29.59 41.37
CA SER A 266 -7.26 29.07 41.02
C SER A 266 -7.42 27.55 41.13
N LEU A 267 -6.38 26.82 41.56
CA LEU A 267 -6.45 25.36 41.73
C LEU A 267 -6.78 25.00 43.17
N SER A 268 -7.75 24.11 43.38
CA SER A 268 -8.06 23.66 44.74
C SER A 268 -6.86 22.90 45.32
N LYS A 269 -6.74 22.88 46.65
CA LYS A 269 -5.73 22.06 47.34
C LYS A 269 -5.82 20.58 46.95
N TYR A 270 -7.00 20.13 46.53
CA TYR A 270 -7.24 18.79 46.00
C TYR A 270 -6.63 18.61 44.60
N ASP A 271 -6.77 19.59 43.70
CA ASP A 271 -6.15 19.55 42.36
C ASP A 271 -4.62 19.53 42.45
N VAL A 272 -4.04 20.32 43.36
CA VAL A 272 -2.58 20.31 43.63
C VAL A 272 -2.14 18.96 44.20
N TYR A 273 -2.94 18.34 45.07
CA TYR A 273 -2.68 16.99 45.59
C TYR A 273 -2.75 15.95 44.47
N MET A 274 -3.78 15.98 43.62
CA MET A 274 -3.97 15.08 42.48
C MET A 274 -2.87 15.22 41.42
N LEU A 275 -2.39 16.44 41.15
CA LEU A 275 -1.24 16.69 40.26
C LEU A 275 0.06 16.12 40.82
N ARG A 276 0.27 16.18 42.15
CA ARG A 276 1.44 15.61 42.83
C ARG A 276 1.37 14.08 42.87
N GLU A 277 0.21 13.49 43.15
CA GLU A 277 -0.04 12.04 43.06
C GLU A 277 0.17 11.53 41.62
N SER A 278 -0.34 12.25 40.62
CA SER A 278 -0.17 11.90 39.19
C SER A 278 1.29 11.94 38.75
N LYS A 279 2.08 12.91 39.24
CA LYS A 279 3.54 12.98 39.00
C LYS A 279 4.28 11.84 39.72
N ARG A 280 3.84 11.43 40.91
CA ARG A 280 4.40 10.30 41.68
C ARG A 280 4.09 8.95 41.02
N SER A 281 2.92 8.83 40.40
CA SER A 281 2.46 7.64 39.65
C SER A 281 3.18 7.42 38.31
N ARG A 282 3.92 8.41 37.79
CA ARG A 282 4.80 8.25 36.60
C ARG A 282 5.99 7.31 36.83
N THR A 283 6.16 6.78 38.04
CA THR A 283 7.10 5.68 38.34
C THR A 283 6.54 4.30 37.94
N ILE A 284 5.22 4.20 37.70
CA ILE A 284 4.59 3.04 37.06
C ILE A 284 4.67 3.26 35.55
N ASP A 285 5.02 2.21 34.81
CA ASP A 285 5.18 2.24 33.35
C ASP A 285 3.81 2.45 32.66
N THR A 286 3.33 3.70 32.68
CA THR A 286 2.01 4.14 32.18
C THR A 286 1.76 3.71 30.74
N ALA A 287 2.83 3.64 29.94
CA ALA A 287 2.89 3.05 28.60
C ALA A 287 2.39 1.62 28.56
N LYS A 288 2.99 0.79 29.41
CA LYS A 288 2.75 -0.63 29.43
C LYS A 288 1.31 -0.90 29.83
N LEU A 289 0.83 -0.16 30.84
CA LEU A 289 -0.58 -0.20 31.25
C LEU A 289 -1.54 0.23 30.13
N GLU A 290 -1.18 1.25 29.34
CA GLU A 290 -1.99 1.72 28.22
C GLU A 290 -2.17 0.64 27.14
N LEU A 291 -1.08 0.00 26.72
CA LEU A 291 -1.12 -1.09 25.74
C LEU A 291 -1.82 -2.33 26.30
N ASP A 292 -1.51 -2.72 27.54
CA ASP A 292 -2.13 -3.88 28.19
C ASP A 292 -3.65 -3.68 28.31
N HIS A 293 -4.09 -2.48 28.69
CA HIS A 293 -5.50 -2.12 28.74
C HIS A 293 -6.14 -2.21 27.35
N TYR A 294 -5.55 -1.57 26.33
CA TYR A 294 -6.04 -1.62 24.95
C TYR A 294 -6.18 -3.07 24.43
N LEU A 295 -5.19 -3.92 24.71
CA LEU A 295 -5.19 -5.32 24.29
C LEU A 295 -6.19 -6.18 25.08
N SER A 296 -6.50 -5.83 26.33
CA SER A 296 -7.48 -6.55 27.15
C SER A 296 -8.93 -6.33 26.71
N GLU A 297 -9.23 -5.20 26.06
CA GLU A 297 -10.55 -4.92 25.54
C GLU A 297 -10.90 -5.82 24.35
N ALA A 298 -12.19 -6.16 24.20
CA ALA A 298 -12.66 -6.92 23.05
C ALA A 298 -12.33 -6.22 21.72
N ALA A 299 -12.01 -7.02 20.69
CA ALA A 299 -11.83 -6.50 19.34
C ALA A 299 -13.18 -6.03 18.77
N LEU A 300 -13.16 -4.91 18.05
CA LEU A 300 -14.36 -4.37 17.43
C LEU A 300 -14.83 -5.25 16.26
N PRO A 301 -16.15 -5.35 16.02
CA PRO A 301 -16.66 -6.05 14.84
C PRO A 301 -16.22 -5.35 13.55
N LYS A 302 -16.03 -6.14 12.48
CA LYS A 302 -15.73 -5.59 11.15
C LYS A 302 -16.99 -4.96 10.56
N SER A 303 -17.10 -3.64 10.57
CA SER A 303 -18.17 -2.89 9.89
C SER A 303 -17.67 -2.23 8.60
N ALA A 304 -18.51 -2.26 7.56
CA ALA A 304 -18.27 -1.54 6.31
C ALA A 304 -18.47 -0.04 6.58
N GLY A 305 -17.38 0.71 6.65
CA GLY A 305 -17.39 2.15 7.00
C GLY A 305 -16.69 2.50 8.31
N PHE A 306 -16.07 1.53 8.98
CA PHE A 306 -15.23 1.85 10.15
C PHE A 306 -14.03 2.72 9.76
N ASP A 307 -13.93 3.88 10.40
CA ASP A 307 -12.81 4.81 10.25
C ASP A 307 -11.86 4.70 11.45
N VAL A 308 -10.72 4.05 11.22
CA VAL A 308 -9.68 3.84 12.24
C VAL A 308 -9.09 5.16 12.74
N LEU A 309 -9.02 6.19 11.90
CA LEU A 309 -8.44 7.48 12.27
C LEU A 309 -9.39 8.24 13.19
N ASN A 310 -10.67 8.32 12.83
CA ASN A 310 -11.67 8.92 13.71
C ASN A 310 -11.84 8.15 15.02
N TRP A 311 -11.64 6.82 15.01
CA TRP A 311 -11.61 6.04 16.25
C TRP A 311 -10.47 6.48 17.16
N TRP A 312 -9.23 6.51 16.67
CA TRP A 312 -8.07 6.95 17.45
C TRP A 312 -8.20 8.40 17.92
N LYS A 313 -8.73 9.30 17.09
CA LYS A 313 -9.06 10.69 17.47
C LYS A 313 -9.95 10.74 18.71
N SER A 314 -11.02 9.95 18.72
CA SER A 314 -12.03 9.97 19.79
C SER A 314 -11.55 9.32 21.08
N HIS A 315 -10.51 8.47 21.02
CA HIS A 315 -9.98 7.73 22.17
C HIS A 315 -8.67 8.31 22.74
N GLN A 316 -8.26 9.51 22.29
CA GLN A 316 -7.07 10.21 22.80
C GLN A 316 -7.02 10.37 24.33
N PRO A 317 -8.11 10.71 25.04
CA PRO A 317 -8.06 10.85 26.50
C PRO A 317 -7.72 9.54 27.22
N LYS A 318 -8.05 8.40 26.59
CA LYS A 318 -7.83 7.07 27.13
C LYS A 318 -6.48 6.49 26.75
N TYR A 319 -6.03 6.79 25.53
CA TYR A 319 -4.84 6.19 24.92
C TYR A 319 -3.92 7.26 24.29
N PRO A 320 -3.34 8.18 25.07
CA PRO A 320 -2.57 9.30 24.50
C PRO A 320 -1.28 8.85 23.79
N ILE A 321 -0.57 7.83 24.28
CA ILE A 321 0.72 7.41 23.71
C ILE A 321 0.48 6.51 22.49
N LEU A 322 -0.47 5.57 22.57
CA LEU A 322 -0.86 4.72 21.45
C LEU A 322 -1.45 5.53 20.30
N GLN A 323 -2.18 6.60 20.60
CA GLN A 323 -2.75 7.50 19.60
C GLN A 323 -1.66 8.22 18.80
N ALA A 324 -0.60 8.71 19.46
CA ALA A 324 0.56 9.28 18.78
C ALA A 324 1.27 8.24 17.90
N MET A 325 1.47 7.02 18.42
CA MET A 325 2.07 5.92 17.68
C MET A 325 1.21 5.48 16.48
N ALA A 326 -0.11 5.44 16.63
CA ALA A 326 -1.05 5.12 15.55
C ALA A 326 -1.04 6.20 14.47
N ARG A 327 -0.96 7.48 14.84
CA ARG A 327 -0.87 8.59 13.89
C ARG A 327 0.35 8.47 12.97
N ASP A 328 1.48 8.02 13.50
CA ASP A 328 2.72 7.94 12.72
C ASP A 328 2.78 6.63 11.90
N LEU A 329 2.39 5.50 12.49
CA LEU A 329 2.46 4.19 11.82
C LEU A 329 1.36 3.99 10.77
N LEU A 330 0.13 4.45 11.02
CA LEU A 330 -0.98 4.29 10.08
C LEU A 330 -0.85 5.18 8.84
N ALA A 331 -0.06 6.25 8.94
CA ALA A 331 0.26 7.13 7.83
C ALA A 331 1.24 6.50 6.82
N ILE A 332 2.00 5.48 7.20
CA ILE A 332 2.95 4.82 6.30
C ILE A 332 2.18 4.23 5.11
N PRO A 333 2.53 4.54 3.85
CA PRO A 333 1.95 3.87 2.69
C PRO A 333 2.60 2.51 2.48
N VAL A 334 1.81 1.45 2.29
CA VAL A 334 2.33 0.09 2.05
C VAL A 334 2.95 -0.07 0.66
N SER A 335 2.59 0.81 -0.28
CA SER A 335 2.95 0.70 -1.69
C SER A 335 3.57 1.98 -2.23
N THR A 336 4.58 1.81 -3.09
CA THR A 336 5.12 2.88 -3.93
C THR A 336 4.18 3.26 -5.09
N VAL A 337 2.99 2.68 -5.23
CA VAL A 337 2.10 2.99 -6.37
C VAL A 337 1.70 4.47 -6.35
N ALA A 338 1.53 5.07 -5.17
CA ALA A 338 1.25 6.50 -5.05
C ALA A 338 2.38 7.38 -5.64
N SER A 339 3.64 7.01 -5.40
CA SER A 339 4.79 7.71 -5.98
C SER A 339 4.94 7.41 -7.48
N GLU A 340 4.75 6.16 -7.92
CA GLU A 340 4.78 5.77 -9.35
C GLU A 340 3.66 6.45 -10.18
N SER A 341 2.49 6.65 -9.59
CA SER A 341 1.38 7.38 -10.21
C SER A 341 1.70 8.87 -10.35
N ALA A 342 2.31 9.47 -9.30
CA ALA A 342 2.81 10.85 -9.38
C ALA A 342 3.88 10.99 -10.47
N PHE A 343 4.81 10.04 -10.59
CA PHE A 343 5.82 10.02 -11.67
C PHE A 343 5.20 9.79 -13.06
N SER A 344 4.21 8.91 -13.18
CA SER A 344 3.51 8.68 -14.46
C SER A 344 2.73 9.91 -14.92
N THR A 345 2.13 10.65 -13.97
CA THR A 345 1.46 11.94 -14.24
C THR A 345 2.46 13.00 -14.68
N SER A 346 3.66 13.01 -14.08
CA SER A 346 4.75 13.91 -14.49
C SER A 346 5.23 13.69 -15.92
N GLY A 347 5.11 12.47 -16.46
CA GLY A 347 5.38 12.17 -17.88
C GLY A 347 4.42 12.87 -18.86
N ARG A 348 3.30 13.41 -18.40
CA ARG A 348 2.42 14.28 -19.21
C ARG A 348 2.88 15.73 -19.22
N LEU A 349 3.62 16.16 -18.19
CA LEU A 349 4.26 17.48 -18.10
C LEU A 349 5.60 17.50 -18.85
N VAL A 350 6.29 16.35 -18.90
CA VAL A 350 7.55 16.15 -19.61
C VAL A 350 7.31 15.25 -20.82
N SER A 351 7.01 15.83 -21.98
CA SER A 351 6.97 15.05 -23.23
C SER A 351 8.39 14.90 -23.78
N PRO A 352 8.69 13.81 -24.53
CA PRO A 352 9.99 13.63 -25.18
C PRO A 352 10.37 14.77 -26.15
N HIS A 353 9.39 15.58 -26.56
CA HIS A 353 9.56 16.68 -27.52
C HIS A 353 9.46 18.08 -26.90
N ARG A 354 9.26 18.19 -25.57
CA ARG A 354 9.33 19.45 -24.82
C ARG A 354 9.88 19.20 -23.41
N SER A 355 11.20 19.22 -23.28
CA SER A 355 11.90 19.06 -22.00
C SER A 355 12.88 20.22 -21.80
N ARG A 356 12.38 21.34 -21.24
CA ARG A 356 13.20 22.45 -20.74
C ARG A 356 12.69 23.05 -19.43
N LEU A 357 11.91 22.28 -18.66
CA LEU A 357 11.59 22.71 -17.30
C LEU A 357 12.76 22.37 -16.39
N HIS A 358 13.22 23.36 -15.64
CA HIS A 358 14.22 23.15 -14.58
C HIS A 358 13.62 22.17 -13.56
N PRO A 359 14.42 21.26 -12.97
CA PRO A 359 13.94 20.33 -11.94
C PRO A 359 13.10 21.00 -10.84
N ASP A 360 13.50 22.19 -10.39
CA ASP A 360 12.77 22.95 -9.36
C ASP A 360 11.39 23.44 -9.83
N THR A 361 11.26 23.82 -11.10
CA THR A 361 9.96 24.24 -11.67
C THR A 361 9.04 23.04 -11.85
N MET A 362 9.59 21.89 -12.25
CA MET A 362 8.83 20.65 -12.34
C MET A 362 8.35 20.20 -10.95
N GLU A 363 9.20 20.29 -9.94
CA GLU A 363 8.87 20.02 -8.54
C GLU A 363 7.74 20.93 -8.04
N ALA A 364 7.89 22.24 -8.24
CA ALA A 364 6.88 23.22 -7.82
C ALA A 364 5.52 22.96 -8.49
N LEU A 365 5.50 22.62 -9.78
CA LEU A 365 4.28 22.28 -10.51
C LEU A 365 3.62 21.01 -10.00
N MET A 366 4.40 19.96 -9.71
CA MET A 366 3.87 18.71 -9.15
C MET A 366 3.30 18.91 -7.74
N CYS A 367 4.00 19.68 -6.89
CA CYS A 367 3.53 20.03 -5.55
C CYS A 367 2.25 20.88 -5.61
N ALA A 368 2.25 21.95 -6.42
CA ALA A 368 1.09 22.83 -6.58
C ALA A 368 -0.14 22.07 -7.10
N GLN A 369 0.01 21.21 -8.11
CA GLN A 369 -1.08 20.37 -8.60
C GLN A 369 -1.62 19.44 -7.52
N SER A 370 -0.73 18.76 -6.77
CA SER A 370 -1.13 17.88 -5.66
C SER A 370 -1.87 18.64 -4.56
N TRP A 371 -1.45 19.86 -4.23
CA TRP A 371 -2.03 20.65 -3.15
C TRP A 371 -3.35 21.30 -3.57
N LEU A 372 -3.45 21.80 -4.81
CA LEU A 372 -4.68 22.37 -5.36
C LEU A 372 -5.80 21.33 -5.48
N TRP A 373 -5.49 20.13 -5.97
CA TRP A 373 -6.49 19.04 -6.02
C TRP A 373 -6.92 18.56 -4.64
N ALA A 374 -6.02 18.57 -3.64
CA ALA A 374 -6.39 18.28 -2.26
C ALA A 374 -7.32 19.35 -1.66
N ALA A 375 -7.20 20.61 -2.11
CA ALA A 375 -8.07 21.71 -1.69
C ALA A 375 -9.44 21.66 -2.38
N GLU A 376 -9.49 21.42 -3.69
CA GLU A 376 -10.75 21.28 -4.45
C GLU A 376 -11.60 20.10 -3.97
N MET A 377 -10.97 18.96 -3.66
CA MET A 377 -11.67 17.77 -3.15
C MET A 377 -12.23 17.94 -1.73
N LYS A 378 -11.80 18.98 -0.97
CA LYS A 378 -12.36 19.34 0.34
C LYS A 378 -13.54 20.31 0.24
N GLY A 379 -13.98 20.70 -0.97
CA GLY A 379 -15.14 21.56 -1.15
C GLY A 379 -14.93 23.04 -0.77
N ASN A 380 -13.68 23.47 -0.63
CA ASN A 380 -13.40 24.90 -0.47
C ASN A 380 -13.51 25.58 -1.83
N GLU A 381 -14.53 26.40 -2.03
CA GLU A 381 -14.53 27.41 -3.10
C GLU A 381 -13.22 28.22 -2.99
N LEU A 382 -12.48 28.23 -4.10
CA LEU A 382 -11.19 28.88 -4.23
C LEU A 382 -11.31 30.39 -4.00
N SER A 383 -11.18 30.84 -2.75
CA SER A 383 -10.58 32.15 -2.50
C SER A 383 -9.10 32.01 -2.78
N ILE A 384 -8.75 32.42 -4.01
CA ILE A 384 -7.41 32.62 -4.58
C ILE A 384 -6.32 32.62 -3.48
N LEU A 385 -5.60 31.49 -3.36
CA LEU A 385 -4.40 31.40 -2.55
C LEU A 385 -3.37 32.38 -3.12
N HIS A 386 -3.21 33.53 -2.47
CA HIS A 386 -2.13 34.45 -2.76
C HIS A 386 -0.80 33.77 -2.45
N PHE A 387 0.02 33.56 -3.49
CA PHE A 387 1.35 32.93 -3.42
C PHE A 387 2.34 33.65 -2.48
N SER A 388 1.99 34.82 -1.91
CA SER A 388 2.84 35.64 -1.05
C SER A 388 2.93 35.18 0.41
N THR A 389 2.13 34.21 0.86
CA THR A 389 2.15 33.74 2.26
C THR A 389 2.93 32.43 2.49
N LEU A 390 3.48 31.82 1.44
CA LEU A 390 4.26 30.57 1.54
C LEU A 390 5.78 30.77 1.47
N VAL A 391 6.25 32.01 1.38
CA VAL A 391 7.67 32.35 1.45
C VAL A 391 7.85 33.52 2.40
N ASN A 392 7.92 33.22 3.70
CA ASN A 392 8.71 33.93 4.69
C ASN A 392 9.00 33.00 5.87
#